data_AF-A0AAE0TEA9-F1
#
_entry.id   AF-A0AAE0TEA9-F1
#
_cell.length_a   1.000
_cell.length_b   1.000
_cell.length_c   1.000
_cell.angle_alpha   90.00
_cell.angle_beta   90.00
_cell.angle_gamma   90.00
#
_symmetry.space_group_name_H-M   'P 1'
#
loop_
_entity.id
_entity.type
_entity.pdbx_description
1 polymer ?
#
loop_
_entity_poly.entity_id
_entity_poly.type
_entity_poly.pdbx_seq_one_letter_code
_entity_poly.pdbx_strand_id
1 'polypeptide(L)'
;MDKHCDNARHIAESLAKDMRLKKVLYPFLPSHPGYTLAKKQMKQGGALLTIELPGGSQILQRAEDDFALIQSGRYALRLPLTRRPPHIPNFRPRNAYAWELPTG
;
A
#
# COMPACT_ATOMS: atom_id res chain seq x y z
N MET A 1 1.82 21.03 -5.59
CA MET A 1 2.34 19.67 -5.33
C MET A 1 3.33 19.69 -4.18
N ASP A 2 4.30 20.60 -4.18
CA ASP A 2 5.36 20.71 -3.18
C ASP A 2 4.84 20.75 -1.73
N LYS A 3 3.84 21.60 -1.44
CA LYS A 3 3.21 21.65 -0.11
C LYS A 3 2.61 20.31 0.34
N HIS A 4 2.05 19.52 -0.57
CA HIS A 4 1.49 18.21 -0.20
C HIS A 4 2.60 17.21 0.12
N CYS A 5 3.69 17.23 -0.64
CA CYS A 5 4.86 16.39 -0.37
C CYS A 5 5.54 16.77 0.95
N ASP A 6 5.67 18.06 1.24
CA ASP A 6 6.29 18.56 2.46
C ASP A 6 5.42 18.22 3.69
N ASN A 7 4.10 18.41 3.58
CA ASN A 7 3.16 18.03 4.63
C ASN A 7 3.19 16.51 4.88
N ALA A 8 3.11 15.70 3.81
CA ALA A 8 3.14 14.24 3.93
C ALA A 8 4.45 13.77 4.57
N ARG A 9 5.58 14.37 4.22
CA ARG A 9 6.87 14.09 4.84
C ARG A 9 6.86 14.43 6.33
N HIS A 10 6.38 15.61 6.70
CA HIS A 10 6.36 16.06 8.10
C HIS A 10 5.45 15.17 8.97
N ILE A 11 4.30 14.79 8.42
CA ILE A 11 3.38 13.84 9.06
C ILE A 11 4.06 12.47 9.19
N ALA A 12 4.69 11.96 8.13
CA ALA A 12 5.37 10.66 8.16
C ALA A 12 6.50 10.61 9.18
N GLU A 13 7.33 11.66 9.28
CA GLU A 13 8.40 11.79 10.26
C GLU A 13 7.88 11.87 11.71
N SER A 14 6.73 12.51 11.90
CA SER A 14 6.08 12.61 13.23
C SER A 14 5.48 11.27 13.65
N LEU A 15 4.76 10.60 12.74
CA LEU A 15 4.14 9.30 12.98
C LEU A 15 5.19 8.19 13.16
N ALA A 16 6.33 8.27 12.48
CA ALA A 16 7.41 7.29 12.63
C ALA A 16 8.02 7.25 14.04
N LYS A 17 7.79 8.28 14.87
CA LYS A 17 8.23 8.35 16.27
C LYS A 17 7.18 7.84 17.26
N ASP A 18 5.95 7.58 16.80
CA ASP A 18 4.85 7.17 17.65
C ASP A 18 4.87 5.64 17.88
N MET A 19 5.08 5.23 19.14
CA MET A 19 5.12 3.82 19.54
C MET A 19 3.77 3.11 19.41
N ARG A 20 2.67 3.85 19.25
CA ARG A 20 1.34 3.28 19.00
C ARG A 20 1.20 2.74 17.59
N LEU A 21 2.10 3.09 16.67
CA LEU A 21 2.10 2.57 15.30
C LEU A 21 3.07 1.40 15.18
N LYS A 22 2.68 0.38 14.43
CA LYS A 22 3.54 -0.75 14.11
C LYS A 22 4.53 -0.39 13.00
N LYS A 23 4.07 0.36 12.00
CA LYS A 23 4.89 0.78 10.87
C LYS A 23 4.37 2.03 10.20
N VAL A 24 5.29 2.84 9.65
CA VAL A 24 4.98 3.93 8.74
C VAL A 24 5.78 3.71 7.46
N LEU A 25 5.08 3.74 6.33
CA LEU A 25 5.65 3.57 4.99
C LEU A 25 5.54 4.89 4.24
N TYR A 26 6.68 5.49 3.96
CA TYR A 26 6.79 6.68 3.12
C TYR A 26 8.10 6.60 2.31
N PRO A 27 8.11 6.86 0.99
CA PRO A 27 9.28 6.60 0.15
C PRO A 27 10.57 7.31 0.57
N PHE A 28 10.46 8.42 1.31
CA PHE A 28 11.59 9.22 1.80
C PHE A 28 11.89 9.04 3.30
N LEU A 29 11.29 8.03 3.95
CA LEU A 29 11.70 7.60 5.28
C LEU A 29 12.80 6.51 5.18
N PRO A 30 13.88 6.58 5.99
CA PRO A 30 14.92 5.54 6.01
C PRO A 30 14.40 4.13 6.34
N SER A 31 13.28 4.03 7.05
CA SER A 31 12.62 2.76 7.38
C SER A 31 11.89 2.12 6.19
N HIS A 32 11.73 2.84 5.06
CA HIS A 32 11.03 2.34 3.89
C HIS A 32 11.94 1.42 3.06
N PRO A 33 11.49 0.21 2.68
CA PRO A 33 12.32 -0.75 1.94
C PRO A 33 12.79 -0.21 0.58
N GLY A 34 12.02 0.70 -0.02
CA GLY A 34 12.36 1.36 -1.28
C GLY A 34 13.13 2.68 -1.13
N TYR A 35 13.62 3.06 0.06
CA TYR A 35 14.20 4.39 0.33
C TYR A 35 15.29 4.79 -0.68
N THR A 36 16.27 3.91 -0.89
CA THR A 36 17.40 4.17 -1.80
C THR A 36 16.94 4.33 -3.25
N LEU A 37 15.99 3.50 -3.70
CA LEU A 37 15.43 3.58 -5.05
C LEU A 37 14.59 4.84 -5.24
N ALA A 38 13.73 5.15 -4.27
CA ALA A 38 12.89 6.34 -4.27
C ALA A 38 13.74 7.61 -4.31
N LYS A 39 14.82 7.68 -3.52
CA LYS A 39 15.75 8.83 -3.53
C LYS A 39 16.48 8.98 -4.87
N LYS A 40 16.70 7.88 -5.60
CA LYS A 40 17.35 7.90 -6.93
C LYS A 40 16.38 8.28 -8.05
N GLN A 41 15.12 7.87 -7.97
CA GLN A 41 14.13 8.04 -9.04
C GLN A 41 13.20 9.24 -8.85
N MET A 42 13.02 9.72 -7.61
CA MET A 42 12.03 10.72 -7.25
C MET A 42 12.71 11.95 -6.64
N LYS A 43 12.15 13.14 -6.87
CA LYS A 43 12.58 14.38 -6.20
C LYS A 43 11.93 14.56 -4.83
N GLN A 44 10.72 14.02 -4.64
CA GLN A 44 9.93 14.05 -3.41
C GLN A 44 9.08 12.78 -3.31
N GLY A 45 8.61 12.43 -2.10
CA GLY A 45 7.89 11.18 -1.82
C GLY A 45 6.39 11.17 -2.19
N GLY A 46 5.86 12.31 -2.65
CA GLY A 46 4.42 12.47 -2.94
C GLY A 46 3.59 12.80 -1.70
N ALA A 47 2.27 12.89 -1.89
CA ALA A 47 1.32 13.28 -0.85
C ALA A 47 0.75 12.10 -0.05
N LEU A 48 1.18 10.87 -0.36
CA LEU A 48 0.61 9.65 0.19
C LEU A 48 1.60 8.97 1.13
N LEU A 49 1.10 8.51 2.27
CA LEU A 49 1.81 7.67 3.23
C LEU A 49 0.88 6.58 3.72
N THR A 50 1.44 5.45 4.13
CA THR A 50 0.68 4.34 4.71
C THR A 50 1.13 4.11 6.14
N ILE A 51 0.17 3.90 7.04
CA ILE A 51 0.43 3.51 8.43
C ILE A 51 -0.11 2.11 8.70
N GLU A 52 0.58 1.38 9.56
CA GLU A 52 0.16 0.09 10.08
C GLU A 52 -0.10 0.23 11.58
N LEU A 53 -1.33 -0.04 11.99
CA LEU A 53 -1.76 0.02 13.39
C LEU A 53 -1.61 -1.37 14.04
N PRO A 54 -1.14 -1.46 15.28
CA PRO A 54 -1.13 -2.70 16.04
C PRO A 54 -2.56 -3.02 16.51
N GLY A 55 -3.20 -3.99 15.87
CA GLY A 55 -4.47 -4.56 16.31
C GLY A 55 -5.46 -4.84 15.17
N GLY A 56 -6.64 -5.34 15.55
CA GLY A 56 -7.69 -5.75 14.60
C GLY A 56 -8.58 -4.60 14.13
N SER A 57 -9.66 -4.96 13.43
CA SER A 57 -10.61 -4.03 12.78
C SER A 57 -11.18 -2.94 13.68
N GLN A 58 -11.26 -3.15 14.99
CA GLN A 58 -11.81 -2.18 15.94
C GLN A 58 -10.93 -0.93 16.12
N ILE A 59 -9.60 -1.11 16.16
CA ILE A 59 -8.67 0.03 16.27
C ILE A 59 -8.67 0.83 14.97
N LEU A 60 -8.79 0.15 13.84
CA LEU A 60 -8.93 0.81 12.54
C LEU A 60 -10.21 1.64 12.46
N GLN A 61 -11.37 1.09 12.88
CA GLN A 61 -12.63 1.84 12.90
C GLN A 61 -12.54 3.10 13.75
N ARG A 62 -11.96 2.99 14.96
CA ARG A 62 -11.82 4.16 15.83
C ARG A 62 -10.88 5.21 15.26
N ALA A 63 -9.78 4.77 14.64
CA ALA A 63 -8.88 5.68 13.95
C ALA A 63 -9.60 6.39 12.79
N GLU A 64 -10.39 5.66 11.99
CA GLU A 64 -11.19 6.24 10.91
C GLU A 64 -12.19 7.29 11.43
N ASP A 65 -12.86 7.03 12.55
CA ASP A 65 -13.80 7.97 13.19
C ASP A 65 -13.08 9.24 13.69
N ASP A 66 -11.89 9.08 14.27
CA ASP A 66 -11.06 10.21 14.74
C ASP A 66 -10.48 11.02 13.56
N PHE A 67 -10.29 10.39 12.39
CA PHE A 67 -9.86 11.04 11.16
C PHE A 67 -11.03 11.66 10.38
N ALA A 68 -11.81 12.51 11.04
CA ALA A 68 -12.99 13.18 10.45
C ALA A 68 -12.70 14.02 9.19
N LEU A 69 -11.43 14.37 8.94
CA LEU A 69 -11.00 15.17 7.79
C LEU A 69 -10.43 14.34 6.62
N ILE A 70 -10.14 13.04 6.83
CA ILE A 70 -9.49 12.20 5.81
C ILE A 70 -10.56 11.37 5.10
N GLN A 71 -10.68 11.53 3.78
CA GLN A 71 -11.55 10.68 2.99
C GLN A 71 -10.97 9.26 2.93
N SER A 72 -11.62 8.30 3.60
CA SER A 72 -11.19 6.90 3.58
C SER A 72 -11.67 6.18 2.31
N GLY A 73 -10.74 5.59 1.57
CA GLY A 73 -11.01 4.72 0.43
C GLY A 73 -10.89 3.26 0.83
N ARG A 74 -12.00 2.52 0.91
CA ARG A 74 -11.97 1.08 1.17
C ARG A 74 -11.54 0.33 -0.10
N TYR A 75 -10.24 0.13 -0.28
CA TYR A 75 -9.72 -0.83 -1.26
C TYR A 75 -9.78 -2.26 -0.70
N ALA A 76 -10.99 -2.73 -0.41
CA ALA A 76 -11.21 -4.17 -0.30
C ALA A 76 -11.22 -4.73 -1.72
N LEU A 77 -10.04 -5.05 -2.26
CA LEU A 77 -9.90 -5.98 -3.39
C LEU A 77 -10.37 -7.36 -2.93
N ARG A 78 -11.68 -7.52 -2.76
CA ARG A 78 -12.31 -8.84 -2.81
C ARG A 78 -12.50 -9.16 -4.28
N LEU A 79 -11.40 -9.47 -4.96
CA LEU A 79 -11.48 -10.17 -6.24
C LEU A 79 -12.02 -11.57 -5.92
N PRO A 80 -13.20 -11.95 -6.41
CA PRO A 80 -13.58 -13.35 -6.39
C PRO A 80 -12.63 -14.08 -7.34
N LEU A 81 -11.66 -14.82 -6.79
CA LEU A 81 -10.76 -15.72 -7.53
C LEU A 81 -11.49 -16.94 -8.15
N THR A 82 -12.77 -16.84 -8.50
CA THR A 82 -13.60 -17.98 -8.92
C THR A 82 -14.16 -17.88 -10.33
N ARG A 83 -13.84 -16.84 -11.12
CA ARG A 83 -14.18 -16.89 -12.54
C ARG A 83 -13.02 -17.54 -13.30
N ARG A 84 -13.17 -18.85 -13.60
CA ARG A 84 -12.39 -19.51 -14.65
C ARG A 84 -12.34 -18.56 -15.86
N PRO A 85 -11.16 -18.35 -16.46
CA PRO A 85 -11.07 -17.49 -17.64
C PRO A 85 -12.04 -18.02 -18.70
N PRO A 86 -12.77 -17.14 -19.42
CA PRO A 86 -13.62 -17.57 -20.51
C PRO A 86 -12.79 -18.39 -21.50
N HIS A 87 -13.31 -19.53 -21.94
CA HIS A 87 -12.67 -20.35 -22.95
C HIS A 87 -12.64 -19.54 -24.26
N ILE A 88 -11.49 -18.95 -24.59
CA ILE A 88 -11.27 -18.24 -25.86
C ILE A 88 -10.79 -19.30 -26.87
N PRO A 89 -11.61 -19.69 -27.86
CA PRO A 89 -11.15 -20.58 -28.92
C PRO A 89 -9.96 -19.91 -29.65
N ASN A 90 -8.90 -20.68 -29.90
CA ASN A 90 -7.66 -20.24 -30.58
C ASN A 90 -6.72 -19.31 -29.80
N PHE A 91 -6.84 -19.18 -28.47
CA PHE A 91 -5.80 -18.50 -27.69
C PHE A 91 -4.54 -19.37 -27.57
N ARG A 92 -3.47 -19.02 -28.30
CA ARG A 92 -2.13 -19.58 -28.11
C ARG A 92 -1.28 -18.61 -27.30
N PRO A 93 -0.96 -18.88 -26.02
CA PRO A 93 -0.05 -18.05 -25.26
C PRO A 93 1.35 -18.14 -25.88
N ARG A 94 1.94 -16.99 -26.23
CA ARG A 94 3.27 -16.90 -26.87
C ARG A 94 4.43 -17.01 -25.85
N ASN A 95 4.14 -17.22 -24.56
CA ASN A 95 5.10 -17.51 -23.51
C ASN A 95 4.45 -18.41 -22.44
N ALA A 96 4.94 -19.64 -22.32
CA ALA A 96 4.50 -20.61 -21.34
C ALA A 96 5.19 -20.36 -19.99
N TYR A 97 4.60 -19.52 -19.14
CA TYR A 97 4.76 -19.69 -17.70
C TYR A 97 3.62 -20.59 -17.22
N ALA A 98 3.85 -21.89 -17.35
CA ALA A 98 3.02 -22.93 -16.77
C ALA A 98 3.04 -22.78 -15.25
N TRP A 99 1.87 -22.52 -14.65
CA TRP A 99 1.67 -22.51 -13.20
C TRP A 99 1.20 -23.88 -12.70
N GLU A 100 1.71 -24.97 -13.29
CA GLU A 100 1.47 -26.31 -12.76
C GLU A 100 2.12 -26.43 -11.37
N LEU A 101 1.32 -26.21 -10.33
CA LEU A 101 1.65 -26.62 -8.97
C LEU A 101 1.54 -28.15 -8.91
N PRO A 102 2.48 -28.85 -8.24
CA PRO A 102 2.44 -30.29 -8.13
C PRO A 102 1.25 -30.68 -7.26
N THR A 103 0.29 -31.39 -7.85
CA THR A 103 -0.66 -32.20 -7.09
C THR A 103 0.07 -33.44 -6.60
N GLY A 104 -0.06 -33.75 -5.30
CA GLY A 104 0.61 -34.84 -4.61
C GLY A 104 0.40 -36.23 -5.18
#